data_AF-A0A6V7P5J7-F1
#
_entry.id   AF-A0A6V7P5J7-F1
#
_cell.length_a   1.000
_cell.length_b   1.000
_cell.length_c   1.000
_cell.angle_alpha   90.00
_cell.angle_beta   90.00
_cell.angle_gamma   90.00
#
_symmetry.space_group_name_H-M   'P 1'
#
loop_
_entity.id
_entity.type
_entity.pdbx_description
1 polymer ?
#
loop_
_entity_poly.entity_id
_entity_poly.type
_entity_poly.pdbx_seq_one_letter_code
_entity_poly.pdbx_strand_id
1 'polypeptide(L)'
;MKILHCLRDEGLHVSGGFSSSSISKATLRERFRSFNAAFDEVHRVQATWIVPDAQLREELRISIAEKLLPAYRSFLGRFRQHIENGRHPEMYIKYSVEDLETAATDFFEGSPPSIHGRRRPH
;
A
#
# COMPACT_ATOMS: atom_id res chain seq x y z
N MET A 1 -12.10 -4.21 -3.92
CA MET A 1 -10.64 -4.17 -3.63
C MET A 1 -10.42 -4.04 -2.12
N LYS A 2 -10.08 -5.14 -1.43
CA LYS A 2 -9.84 -5.13 0.04
C LYS A 2 -8.69 -4.19 0.45
N ILE A 3 -7.71 -3.97 -0.44
CA ILE A 3 -6.56 -3.08 -0.22
C ILE A 3 -6.99 -1.62 -0.02
N LEU A 4 -7.91 -1.11 -0.86
CA LEU A 4 -8.36 0.29 -0.76
C LEU A 4 -9.16 0.54 0.53
N HIS A 5 -9.78 -0.49 1.10
CA HIS A 5 -10.45 -0.40 2.40
C HIS A 5 -9.45 -0.17 3.54
N CYS A 6 -8.21 -0.66 3.42
CA CYS A 6 -7.16 -0.42 4.41
C CYS A 6 -6.69 1.04 4.42
N LEU A 7 -6.94 1.79 3.35
CA LEU A 7 -6.49 3.17 3.15
C LEU A 7 -7.58 4.21 3.47
N ARG A 8 -8.70 3.81 4.07
CA ARG A 8 -9.78 4.74 4.45
C ARG A 8 -9.55 5.36 5.83
N ASP A 9 -9.99 6.60 5.98
CA ASP A 9 -9.92 7.36 7.24
C ASP A 9 -10.95 6.92 8.29
N GLU A 10 -11.95 6.14 7.89
CA GLU A 10 -13.04 5.69 8.74
C GLU A 10 -12.51 4.91 9.96
N GLY A 11 -12.85 5.40 11.16
CA GLY A 11 -12.46 4.80 12.45
C GLY A 11 -11.08 5.20 12.99
N LEU A 12 -10.36 6.13 12.33
CA LEU A 12 -9.07 6.65 12.85
C LEU A 12 -9.24 7.79 13.86
N HIS A 13 -10.39 8.47 13.85
CA HIS A 13 -10.70 9.55 14.78
C HIS A 13 -11.46 8.99 16.01
N VAL A 14 -10.87 9.10 17.20
CA VAL A 14 -11.62 8.96 18.46
C VAL A 14 -12.39 10.26 18.69
N SER A 15 -13.72 10.21 18.56
CA SER A 15 -14.60 11.34 18.86
C SER A 15 -14.72 11.47 20.38
N GLY A 16 -13.87 12.31 20.97
CA GLY A 16 -13.96 12.78 22.35
C GLY A 16 -13.83 14.29 22.35
N GLY A 17 -14.82 14.99 22.90
CA GLY A 17 -15.04 16.43 22.73
C GLY A 17 -13.84 17.34 23.07
N PHE A 18 -13.81 18.48 22.36
CA PHE A 18 -13.07 19.72 22.67
C PHE A 18 -11.53 19.73 22.56
N SER A 19 -10.90 18.72 21.96
CA SER A 19 -9.48 18.81 21.57
C SER A 19 -9.25 18.09 20.25
N SER A 20 -8.29 18.58 19.45
CA SER A 20 -7.90 18.05 18.15
C SER A 20 -7.98 16.53 18.09
N SER A 21 -8.66 16.00 17.06
CA SER A 21 -8.89 14.57 16.85
C SER A 21 -7.59 13.77 17.02
N SER A 22 -7.40 13.15 18.18
CA SER A 22 -6.20 12.36 18.42
C SER A 22 -6.29 11.08 17.58
N ILE A 23 -5.37 10.90 16.64
CA ILE A 23 -5.32 9.69 15.81
C ILE A 23 -4.75 8.55 16.65
N SER A 24 -5.47 7.43 16.70
CA SER A 24 -4.97 6.22 17.37
C SER A 24 -3.77 5.65 16.62
N LYS A 25 -2.56 5.82 17.19
CA LYS A 25 -1.32 5.25 16.63
C LYS A 25 -1.39 3.72 16.50
N ALA A 26 -2.09 3.04 17.41
CA ALA A 26 -2.25 1.59 17.37
C ALA A 26 -3.09 1.15 16.16
N THR A 27 -4.24 1.80 15.96
CA THR A 27 -5.14 1.54 14.82
C THR A 27 -4.43 1.88 13.51
N LEU A 28 -3.68 2.98 13.46
CA LEU A 28 -2.92 3.37 12.28
C LEU A 28 -1.85 2.33 11.90
N ARG A 29 -1.10 1.82 12.89
CA ARG A 29 -0.13 0.74 12.67
C ARG A 29 -0.78 -0.53 12.14
N GLU A 30 -1.96 -0.88 12.65
CA GLU A 30 -2.74 -2.01 12.16
C GLU A 30 -3.22 -1.81 10.71
N ARG A 31 -3.62 -0.59 10.33
CA ARG A 31 -3.96 -0.26 8.94
C ARG A 31 -2.79 -0.49 7.99
N PHE A 32 -1.61 0.02 8.32
CA PHE A 32 -0.40 -0.20 7.52
C PHE A 32 -0.05 -1.69 7.39
N ARG A 33 -0.12 -2.45 8.49
CA ARG A 33 0.10 -3.91 8.44
C ARG A 33 -0.92 -4.65 7.58
N SER A 34 -2.20 -4.27 7.69
CA SER A 34 -3.28 -4.84 6.88
C SER A 34 -3.08 -4.54 5.40
N PHE A 35 -2.66 -3.30 5.08
CA PHE A 35 -2.31 -2.92 3.72
C PHE A 35 -1.15 -3.77 3.19
N ASN A 36 -0.05 -3.89 3.95
CA ASN A 36 1.11 -4.67 3.53
C ASN A 36 0.73 -6.12 3.22
N ALA A 37 -0.03 -6.77 4.10
CA ALA A 37 -0.47 -8.15 3.91
C ALA A 37 -1.41 -8.31 2.70
N ALA A 38 -2.37 -7.39 2.54
CA ALA A 38 -3.30 -7.42 1.42
C ALA A 38 -2.60 -7.16 0.07
N PHE A 39 -1.66 -6.21 0.04
CA PHE A 39 -0.86 -5.92 -1.16
C PHE A 39 0.09 -7.06 -1.50
N ASP A 40 0.79 -7.63 -0.52
CA ASP A 40 1.67 -8.79 -0.70
C ASP A 40 0.93 -9.95 -1.37
N GLU A 41 -0.29 -10.25 -0.89
CA GLU A 41 -1.08 -11.34 -1.42
C GLU A 41 -1.57 -11.07 -2.85
N VAL A 42 -2.06 -9.85 -3.13
CA VAL A 42 -2.48 -9.47 -4.48
C VAL A 42 -1.31 -9.48 -5.45
N HIS A 43 -0.16 -8.92 -5.06
CA HIS A 43 1.04 -8.91 -5.87
C HIS A 43 1.53 -10.32 -6.17
N ARG A 44 1.59 -11.19 -5.15
CA ARG A 44 1.97 -12.59 -5.29
C ARG A 44 1.08 -13.35 -6.28
N VAL A 45 -0.24 -13.11 -6.25
CA VAL A 45 -1.18 -13.82 -7.11
C VAL A 45 -1.22 -13.22 -8.51
N GLN A 46 -1.44 -11.92 -8.64
CA GLN A 46 -1.69 -11.28 -9.94
C GLN A 46 -0.43 -11.13 -10.81
N ALA A 47 0.77 -11.12 -10.22
CA ALA A 47 2.01 -11.17 -11.02
C ALA A 47 2.19 -12.52 -11.76
N THR A 48 1.65 -13.61 -11.21
CA THR A 48 1.71 -14.94 -11.85
C THR A 48 0.69 -15.14 -12.96
N TRP A 49 -0.31 -14.27 -13.06
CA TRP A 49 -1.29 -14.33 -14.14
C TRP A 49 -0.67 -13.82 -15.43
N ILE A 50 -1.15 -14.33 -16.57
CA ILE A 50 -0.70 -13.90 -17.89
C ILE A 50 -1.89 -13.28 -18.60
N VAL A 51 -1.72 -12.04 -19.06
CA VAL A 51 -2.63 -11.40 -20.02
C VAL A 51 -1.86 -11.28 -21.34
N PRO A 52 -2.19 -12.11 -22.37
CA PRO A 52 -1.43 -12.13 -23.63
C PRO A 52 -1.55 -10.83 -24.43
N ASP A 53 -2.70 -10.17 -24.32
CA ASP A 53 -2.95 -8.89 -24.99
C ASP A 53 -2.19 -7.77 -24.27
N ALA A 54 -1.20 -7.20 -24.95
CA ALA A 54 -0.33 -6.18 -24.37
C ALA A 54 -1.09 -4.88 -24.05
N GLN A 55 -2.06 -4.50 -24.87
CA GLN A 55 -2.83 -3.28 -24.66
C GLN A 55 -3.76 -3.44 -23.45
N LEU A 56 -4.52 -4.53 -23.39
CA LEU A 56 -5.39 -4.83 -22.26
C LEU A 56 -4.59 -4.95 -20.95
N ARG A 57 -3.42 -5.59 -21.00
CA ARG A 57 -2.53 -5.68 -19.85
C ARG A 57 -2.09 -4.30 -19.36
N GLU A 58 -1.69 -3.42 -20.26
CA GLU A 58 -1.28 -2.07 -19.92
C GLU A 58 -2.45 -1.25 -19.35
N GLU A 59 -3.63 -1.31 -19.97
CA GLU A 59 -4.85 -0.65 -19.47
C GLU A 59 -5.24 -1.12 -18.06
N LEU A 60 -5.11 -2.43 -17.78
CA LEU A 60 -5.35 -2.99 -16.45
C LEU A 60 -4.31 -2.49 -15.43
N ARG A 61 -3.03 -2.47 -15.79
CA ARG A 61 -1.95 -1.96 -14.93
C ARG A 61 -2.18 -0.48 -14.59
N ILE A 62 -2.48 0.34 -15.60
CA ILE A 62 -2.81 1.76 -15.43
C ILE A 62 -4.03 1.91 -14.52
N SER A 63 -5.13 1.17 -14.76
CA SER A 63 -6.34 1.28 -13.93
C SER A 63 -6.09 0.90 -12.46
N ILE A 64 -5.20 -0.05 -12.19
CA ILE A 64 -4.80 -0.41 -10.82
C ILE A 64 -3.97 0.72 -10.20
N ALA A 65 -2.96 1.21 -10.90
CA ALA A 65 -2.08 2.28 -10.44
C ALA A 65 -2.84 3.57 -10.14
N GLU A 66 -3.75 3.99 -11.03
CA GLU A 66 -4.59 5.18 -10.87
C GLU A 66 -5.50 5.13 -9.64
N LYS A 67 -5.87 3.93 -9.18
CA LYS A 67 -6.68 3.75 -7.96
C LYS A 67 -5.82 3.60 -6.72
N LEU A 68 -4.70 2.87 -6.82
CA LEU A 68 -3.83 2.52 -5.71
C LEU A 68 -2.95 3.70 -5.28
N LEU A 69 -2.28 4.35 -6.23
CA LEU A 69 -1.24 5.34 -5.93
C LEU A 69 -1.81 6.62 -5.30
N PRO A 70 -2.92 7.21 -5.80
CA PRO A 70 -3.49 8.39 -5.15
C PRO A 70 -3.99 8.09 -3.73
N ALA A 71 -4.60 6.92 -3.53
CA ALA A 71 -5.08 6.48 -2.22
C ALA A 71 -3.90 6.26 -1.24
N TYR A 72 -2.86 5.55 -1.67
CA TYR A 72 -1.69 5.29 -0.84
C TYR A 72 -0.90 6.56 -0.54
N ARG A 73 -0.67 7.43 -1.54
CA ARG A 73 0.03 8.70 -1.37
C ARG A 73 -0.71 9.62 -0.39
N SER A 74 -2.04 9.72 -0.50
CA SER A 74 -2.86 10.50 0.43
C SER A 74 -2.77 9.97 1.86
N PHE A 75 -2.94 8.65 2.04
CA PHE A 75 -2.87 8.01 3.34
C PHE A 75 -1.48 8.16 3.97
N LEU A 76 -0.43 7.86 3.20
CA LEU A 76 0.95 8.00 3.64
C LEU A 76 1.27 9.45 4.02
N GLY A 77 0.94 10.44 3.17
CA GLY A 77 1.22 11.85 3.43
C GLY A 77 0.58 12.38 4.73
N ARG A 78 -0.63 11.93 5.05
CA ARG A 78 -1.36 12.35 6.26
C ARG A 78 -0.86 11.68 7.54
N PHE A 79 -0.45 10.42 7.44
CA PHE A 79 -0.24 9.59 8.62
C PHE A 79 1.21 9.16 8.85
N ARG A 80 2.11 9.33 7.88
CA ARG A 80 3.53 8.96 7.97
C ARG A 80 4.22 9.53 9.20
N GLN A 81 4.05 10.82 9.49
CA GLN A 81 4.65 11.47 10.66
C GLN A 81 4.21 10.86 12.00
N HIS A 82 3.00 10.29 12.05
CA HIS A 82 2.49 9.62 13.26
C HIS A 82 3.16 8.27 13.53
N ILE A 83 3.75 7.65 12.49
CA ILE A 83 4.47 6.38 12.54
C ILE A 83 5.97 6.59 12.67
N GLU A 84 6.55 7.53 11.90
CA GLU A 84 7.99 7.86 11.92
C GLU A 84 8.48 8.33 13.29
N ASN A 85 7.61 8.99 14.06
CA ASN A 85 7.92 9.41 15.43
C ASN A 85 7.88 8.25 16.46
N GLY A 86 7.73 7.00 16.02
CA GLY A 86 7.70 5.80 16.86
C GLY A 86 8.97 4.95 16.78
N ARG A 87 9.05 3.87 17.58
CA ARG A 87 10.10 2.87 17.43
C ARG A 87 9.82 1.99 16.21
N HIS A 88 10.79 1.87 15.31
CA HIS A 88 10.80 1.00 14.12
C HIS A 88 9.71 1.29 13.06
N PRO A 89 9.69 2.50 12.46
CA PRO A 89 8.73 2.83 11.39
C PRO A 89 8.79 1.91 10.17
N GLU A 90 9.96 1.35 9.89
CA GLU A 90 10.23 0.38 8.81
C GLU A 90 9.41 -0.91 8.94
N MET A 91 8.97 -1.27 10.16
CA MET A 91 8.12 -2.44 10.38
C MET A 91 6.67 -2.22 9.93
N TYR A 92 6.26 -0.96 9.70
CA TYR A 92 4.89 -0.59 9.35
C TYR A 92 4.80 -0.08 7.91
N ILE A 93 5.70 0.83 7.53
CA ILE A 93 5.74 1.40 6.17
C ILE A 93 6.73 0.58 5.34
N LYS A 94 6.24 -0.51 4.73
CA LYS A 94 7.07 -1.44 3.94
C LYS A 94 7.33 -0.97 2.51
N TYR A 95 6.40 -0.18 1.95
CA TYR A 95 6.39 0.20 0.55
C TYR A 95 6.47 1.73 0.40
N SER A 96 7.37 2.21 -0.45
CA SER A 96 7.31 3.57 -0.99
C SER A 96 6.29 3.66 -2.12
N VAL A 97 5.99 4.87 -2.59
CA VAL A 97 5.09 5.05 -3.75
C VAL A 97 5.75 4.47 -5.00
N GLU A 98 7.07 4.65 -5.12
CA GLU A 98 7.89 4.14 -6.21
C GLU A 98 7.92 2.59 -6.22
N ASP A 99 7.97 1.96 -5.04
CA ASP A 99 7.89 0.49 -4.93
C ASP A 99 6.53 -0.03 -5.43
N LEU A 100 5.43 0.68 -5.13
CA LEU A 100 4.09 0.29 -5.59
C LEU A 100 3.92 0.52 -7.09
N GLU A 101 4.51 1.58 -7.65
CA GLU A 101 4.55 1.83 -9.10
C GLU A 101 5.28 0.68 -9.82
N THR A 102 6.44 0.30 -9.31
CA THR A 102 7.22 -0.82 -9.87
C THR A 102 6.47 -2.15 -9.73
N ALA A 103 5.89 -2.43 -8.57
CA ALA A 103 5.08 -3.63 -8.37
C ALA A 103 3.82 -3.65 -9.27
N ALA A 104 3.27 -2.48 -9.62
CA ALA A 104 2.15 -2.40 -10.54
C ALA A 104 2.53 -2.80 -11.97
N THR A 105 3.78 -2.57 -12.39
CA THR A 105 4.28 -3.00 -13.70
C THR A 105 4.49 -4.51 -13.77
N ASP A 106 4.68 -5.20 -12.66
CA ASP A 106 4.88 -6.66 -12.64
C ASP A 106 3.56 -7.45 -12.81
N PHE A 107 2.40 -6.80 -12.67
CA PHE A 107 1.10 -7.47 -12.77
C PHE A 107 0.86 -8.06 -14.16
N PHE A 108 0.27 -9.26 -14.21
CA PHE A 108 -0.14 -9.94 -15.45
C PHE A 108 1.00 -10.33 -16.41
N GLU A 109 2.24 -10.33 -15.92
CA GLU A 109 3.42 -10.63 -16.73
C GLU A 109 3.76 -12.13 -16.78
N GLY A 110 3.21 -12.93 -15.85
CA GLY A 110 3.47 -14.37 -15.75
C GLY A 110 4.78 -14.73 -15.08
N SER A 111 5.50 -13.74 -14.54
CA SER A 111 6.74 -13.95 -13.82
C SER A 111 6.50 -13.78 -12.31
N PRO A 112 6.99 -14.68 -11.44
CA PRO A 112 6.93 -14.45 -10.01
C PRO A 112 7.69 -13.15 -9.69
N PRO A 113 7.17 -12.30 -8.80
CA PRO A 113 7.77 -11.00 -8.53
C PRO A 113 9.19 -11.19 -8.03
N SER A 114 10.14 -10.49 -8.67
CA SER A 114 11.56 -10.67 -8.37
C SER A 114 11.81 -10.39 -6.90
N ILE A 115 12.28 -11.41 -6.18
CA ILE A 115 12.55 -11.37 -4.73
C ILE A 115 13.61 -10.30 -4.37
N HIS A 116 14.31 -9.77 -5.38
CA HIS A 116 15.50 -8.93 -5.29
C HIS A 116 15.24 -7.43 -5.01
N GLY A 117 14.00 -6.95 -5.05
CA GLY A 117 13.70 -5.54 -4.73
C GLY A 117 13.61 -5.22 -3.23
N ARG A 118 13.42 -6.24 -2.38
CA ARG A 118 13.01 -6.05 -0.96
C ARG A 118 14.13 -5.82 0.06
N ARG A 119 15.38 -5.71 -0.37
CA ARG A 119 16.49 -5.42 0.55
C ARG A 119 17.37 -4.32 -0.03
N ARG A 120 17.01 -3.06 0.20
CA ARG A 120 18.04 -2.02 0.35
C ARG A 120 18.61 -2.16 1.77
N PRO A 121 19.90 -2.52 1.93
CA PRO A 121 20.57 -2.26 3.18
C PRO A 121 20.73 -0.75 3.30
N HIS A 122 20.25 -0.19 4.42
CA HIS A 122 20.70 1.11 4.90
C HIS A 122 22.14 1.01 5.40
#